data_AF-X1NXG5-F1
#
_entry.id   AF-X1NXG5-F1
#
_cell.length_a   1.000
_cell.length_b   1.000
_cell.length_c   1.000
_cell.angle_alpha   90.00
_cell.angle_beta   90.00
_cell.angle_gamma   90.00
#
_symmetry.space_group_name_H-M   'P 1'
#
loop_
_entity.id
_entity.type
_entity.pdbx_description
1 polymer ?
#
loop_
_entity_poly.entity_id
_entity_poly.type
_entity_poly.pdbx_seq_one_letter_code
_entity_poly.pdbx_strand_id
1 'polypeptide(L)' 'MKLLLLDAMQGNATLFMRDDQVEAAWKIIMPIIEAWDARPPVDFPNYAPDSWGPEDAEALIARDGFNWINL' A
#
# COMPACT_ATOMS: atom_id res chain seq x y z
N MET A 1 -16.06 -11.70 -5.37
CA MET A 1 -16.75 -11.00 -6.49
C MET A 1 -18.28 -11.19 -6.51
N LYS A 2 -18.94 -11.51 -5.38
CA LYS A 2 -20.41 -11.66 -5.34
C LYS A 2 -21.11 -10.56 -4.52
N LEU A 3 -20.35 -9.86 -3.66
CA LEU A 3 -20.88 -8.82 -2.77
C LEU A 3 -20.92 -7.43 -3.43
N LEU A 4 -19.82 -6.97 -4.04
CA LEU A 4 -19.74 -5.63 -4.66
C LEU A 4 -20.79 -5.41 -5.76
N LEU A 5 -21.04 -6.41 -6.61
CA LEU A 5 -22.06 -6.29 -7.66
C LEU A 5 -23.47 -6.21 -7.08
N LEU A 6 -23.76 -7.01 -6.05
CA LEU A 6 -25.03 -6.97 -5.34
C LEU A 6 -25.23 -5.62 -4.65
N ASP A 7 -24.21 -5.11 -3.96
CA ASP A 7 -24.22 -3.80 -3.30
C ASP A 7 -24.46 -2.67 -4.31
N ALA A 8 -23.82 -2.72 -5.49
CA ALA A 8 -24.06 -1.76 -6.56
C ALA A 8 -25.52 -1.79 -7.06
N MET A 9 -26.10 -2.98 -7.28
CA MET A 9 -27.49 -3.13 -7.72
C MET A 9 -28.50 -2.64 -6.65
N GLN A 10 -28.14 -2.75 -5.37
CA GLN A 10 -28.96 -2.29 -4.25
C GLN A 10 -28.73 -0.81 -3.88
N GLY A 11 -27.82 -0.11 -4.57
CA GLY A 11 -27.47 1.27 -4.26
C GLY A 11 -26.70 1.44 -2.94
N ASN A 12 -26.09 0.37 -2.44
CA ASN A 12 -25.28 0.39 -1.22
C ASN A 12 -23.83 0.80 -1.55
N ALA A 13 -23.45 2.02 -1.15
CA ALA A 13 -22.13 2.58 -1.44
C ALA A 13 -21.04 2.24 -0.40
N THR A 14 -21.35 1.45 0.64
CA THR A 14 -20.46 1.28 1.82
C THR A 14 -19.09 0.67 1.48
N LEU A 15 -19.01 -0.18 0.46
CA LEU A 15 -17.76 -0.84 0.05
C LEU A 15 -17.04 -0.14 -1.12
N PHE A 16 -17.54 1.04 -1.53
CA PHE A 16 -16.95 1.83 -2.60
C PHE A 16 -16.24 3.04 -2.03
N MET A 17 -15.05 3.35 -2.55
CA MET A 17 -14.38 4.59 -2.22
C MET A 17 -15.14 5.77 -2.84
N ARG A 18 -15.35 6.82 -2.04
CA ARG A 18 -15.88 8.09 -2.52
C ARG A 18 -14.77 8.88 -3.21
N ASP A 19 -15.15 9.69 -4.18
CA ASP A 19 -14.26 10.54 -4.98
C ASP A 19 -13.23 11.32 -4.14
N ASP A 20 -13.67 12.02 -3.10
CA ASP A 20 -12.78 12.79 -2.22
C ASP A 20 -11.77 11.93 -1.43
N GLN A 21 -12.11 10.67 -1.12
CA GLN A 21 -11.19 9.72 -0.47
C GLN A 21 -10.13 9.25 -1.45
N VAL A 22 -10.51 9.02 -2.71
CA VAL A 22 -9.58 8.66 -3.79
C VAL A 22 -8.60 9.81 -4.04
N GLU A 23 -9.10 11.04 -4.14
CA GLU A 23 -8.27 12.24 -4.27
C GLU A 23 -7.30 12.43 -3.08
N ALA A 24 -7.76 12.19 -1.86
CA ALA A 24 -6.91 12.27 -0.67
C ALA A 24 -5.83 11.19 -0.66
N ALA A 25 -6.16 9.95 -1.05
CA ALA A 25 -5.19 8.86 -1.17
C ALA A 25 -4.12 9.20 -2.23
N TRP A 26 -4.53 9.74 -3.38
CA TRP A 26 -3.59 10.19 -4.41
C TRP A 26 -2.67 11.30 -3.91
N LYS A 27 -3.17 12.30 -3.19
CA LYS A 27 -2.33 13.36 -2.61
C LYS A 27 -1.22 12.83 -1.70
N ILE A 28 -1.45 11.71 -1.02
CA ILE A 28 -0.44 11.08 -0.14
C ILE A 28 0.60 10.30 -0.97
N ILE A 29 0.16 9.58 -2.00
CA ILE A 29 1.02 8.69 -2.78
C ILE A 29 1.81 9.43 -3.87
N MET A 30 1.25 10.48 -4.46
CA MET A 30 1.88 11.22 -5.57
C MET A 30 3.32 11.67 -5.28
N PRO A 31 3.64 12.28 -4.12
CA PRO A 31 5.01 12.70 -3.83
C PRO A 31 6.01 11.53 -3.78
N ILE A 32 5.57 10.33 -3.39
CA ILE A 32 6.41 9.12 -3.35
C ILE A 32 6.74 8.67 -4.77
N ILE A 33 5.72 8.63 -5.64
CA ILE A 33 5.88 8.27 -7.05
C ILE A 33 6.79 9.27 -7.77
N GLU A 34 6.54 10.57 -7.58
CA GLU A 34 7.36 11.64 -8.17
C GLU A 34 8.82 11.56 -7.70
N ALA A 35 9.05 11.25 -6.42
CA ALA A 35 10.40 11.07 -5.89
C ALA A 35 11.12 9.86 -6.51
N TRP A 36 10.42 8.76 -6.76
CA TRP A 36 10.97 7.56 -7.42
C TRP A 36 11.27 7.79 -8.90
N ASP A 37 10.43 8.56 -9.60
CA ASP A 37 10.67 8.92 -11.01
C ASP A 37 11.87 9.88 -11.15
N ALA A 38 11.96 10.87 -10.26
CA ALA A 38 13.04 11.86 -10.28
C ALA A 38 14.41 11.31 -9.85
N ARG A 39 14.44 10.20 -9.10
CA ARG A 39 15.67 9.63 -8.53
C ARG A 39 15.72 8.12 -8.75
N PRO A 40 16.53 7.63 -9.70
CA PRO A 40 16.72 6.19 -9.83
C PRO A 40 17.29 5.64 -8.52
N PRO A 41 16.77 4.50 -8.04
CA PRO A 41 17.20 3.92 -6.79
C PRO A 41 18.70 3.57 -6.86
N VAL A 42 19.44 3.95 -5.82
CA VAL A 42 20.87 3.59 -5.68
C VAL A 42 21.02 2.09 -5.43
N ASP A 43 20.03 1.51 -4.75
CA ASP A 43 19.93 0.08 -4.48
C ASP A 43 18.44 -0.32 -4.45
N PHE A 44 18.15 -1.58 -4.80
CA PHE A 44 16.82 -2.16 -4.72
C PHE A 44 16.88 -3.36 -3.79
N PRO A 45 16.33 -3.27 -2.57
CA PRO A 45 16.44 -4.34 -1.58
C PRO A 45 15.63 -5.55 -2.04
N ASN A 46 16.35 -6.53 -2.58
CA ASN A 46 15.77 -7.75 -3.13
C ASN A 46 15.51 -8.75 -2.00
N TYR A 47 14.66 -9.72 -2.25
CA TYR A 47 14.27 -10.73 -1.27
C TYR A 47 14.05 -12.09 -1.93
N ALA A 48 14.24 -13.16 -1.17
CA ALA A 48 14.01 -14.51 -1.68
C ALA A 48 12.51 -14.73 -1.94
N PRO A 49 12.14 -15.50 -2.98
CA PRO A 49 10.77 -15.99 -3.12
C PRO A 49 10.32 -16.70 -1.82
N ASP A 50 9.04 -16.59 -1.51
CA ASP A 50 8.42 -17.11 -0.28
C ASP A 50 8.95 -16.50 1.04
N SER A 51 9.75 -15.41 0.99
CA SER A 51 10.08 -14.62 2.17
C SER A 51 9.06 -13.50 2.42
N TRP A 52 9.14 -12.90 3.61
CA TRP A 52 8.31 -11.76 4.02
C TRP A 52 8.79 -10.40 3.47
N GLY A 53 9.77 -10.40 2.56
CA GLY A 53 10.40 -9.19 2.03
C GLY A 53 11.87 -9.04 2.47
N PRO A 54 12.48 -7.88 2.18
CA PRO A 54 13.87 -7.60 2.52
C PRO A 54 14.05 -7.23 4.00
N GLU A 55 15.27 -7.39 4.51
CA GLU A 55 15.64 -7.01 5.89
C GLU A 55 15.36 -5.52 6.19
N ASP A 56 15.52 -4.66 5.18
CA ASP A 56 15.21 -3.23 5.28
C ASP A 56 13.75 -2.95 5.67
N ALA A 57 12.80 -3.82 5.28
CA ALA A 57 11.40 -3.68 5.65
C ALA A 57 11.15 -4.00 7.14
N GLU A 58 11.91 -4.93 7.73
CA GLU A 58 11.88 -5.21 9.16
C GLU A 58 12.55 -4.06 9.93
N ALA A 59 13.73 -3.62 9.48
CA ALA A 59 14.47 -2.52 10.09
C ALA A 59 13.65 -1.21 10.13
N LEU A 60 12.85 -0.94 9.09
CA LEU A 60 11.98 0.24 9.01
C LEU A 60 10.99 0.31 10.16
N ILE A 61 10.35 -0.81 10.48
CA ILE A 61 9.30 -0.90 11.51
C ILE A 61 9.93 -1.07 12.91
N ALA A 62 11.05 -1.79 13.01
CA ALA A 62 11.82 -1.95 14.24
C ALA A 62 12.34 -0.61 14.80
N ARG A 63 12.63 0.37 13.94
CA ARG A 63 13.01 1.73 14.35
C ARG A 63 11.95 2.39 15.24
N ASP A 64 10.68 2.10 14.98
CA ASP A 64 9.55 2.64 15.72
C ASP A 64 9.10 1.71 16.87
N GLY A 65 9.88 0.65 17.16
CA GLY A 65 9.66 -0.29 18.27
C GLY A 65 8.65 -1.40 17.98
N PHE A 66 8.27 -1.58 16.72
CA PHE A 66 7.30 -2.58 16.27
C PHE A 66 7.99 -3.75 15.56
N ASN A 67 7.30 -4.88 15.43
CA ASN A 67 7.73 -6.03 14.62
C ASN A 67 6.54 -6.51 13.78
N TRP A 68 6.81 -7.07 12.61
CA TRP A 68 5.76 -7.68 11.79
C TRP A 68 5.23 -8.96 12.46
N ILE A 69 3.90 -9.14 12.45
CA ILE A 69 3.26 -10.34 12.96
C ILE A 69 2.98 -11.26 11.78
N ASN A 70 3.71 -12.37 11.71
CA ASN A 70 3.50 -13.43 10.74
C ASN A 70 2.72 -14.57 11.41
N LEU A 71 1.57 -14.96 10.86
CA LEU A 71 0.73 -16.07 11.35
C LEU A 71 1.15 -17.41 10.75
#